data_AF-A0A0M1I229-F1
#
_entry.id   AF-A0A0M1I229-F1
#
_cell.length_a   1.000
_cell.length_b   1.000
_cell.length_c   1.000
_cell.angle_alpha   90.00
_cell.angle_beta   90.00
_cell.angle_gamma   90.00
#
_symmetry.space_group_name_H-M   'P 1'
#
loop_
_entity.id
_entity.type
_entity.pdbx_description
1 polymer ?
#
loop_
_entity_poly.entity_id
_entity_poly.type
_entity_poly.pdbx_seq_one_letter_code
_entity_poly.pdbx_strand_id
1 'polypeptide(L)'
;MKHEIKLPIALLKAAVLCASDDDFIRPMLENIAIDNGCIVGTNGCILFYSQLENVDPDIEIQIPKIHVQSFLEKIESYTSFKFCKLVFDTESSEGYLEIPNAHCAYEGFKNYFKYAYMDWKKVIPEFKECSFSNLEMPVFNPNYLQLINEISNSLGNICYYKMTPLGIKDCAIVDFYRTEYIDAHAYIMPMIPGSDETLYCVEMGSEADGDYEQIPAESADIAFAAVNRMQNELNYSLGVDGYFQNGSWIRPALWMGSPHEHSKKMFYTKEWFKKPLKKFDNPVDAKAYMIATADCVKCYNSNGSLDAQTLDEVDAFFGIKQ
;
A
#
# COMPACT_ATOMS: atom_id res chain seq x y z
N MET A 1 -1.54 -36.35 1.68
CA MET A 1 -0.86 -36.81 2.93
C MET A 1 -1.30 -35.89 4.06
N LYS A 2 -1.74 -36.47 5.18
CA LYS A 2 -2.30 -35.71 6.30
C LYS A 2 -1.23 -35.36 7.34
N HIS A 3 -1.10 -34.08 7.64
CA HIS A 3 -0.21 -33.53 8.66
C HIS A 3 -1.02 -33.05 9.86
N GLU A 4 -0.51 -33.28 11.05
CA GLU A 4 -1.09 -32.77 12.30
C GLU A 4 -0.03 -32.01 13.07
N ILE A 5 -0.28 -30.72 13.35
CA ILE A 5 0.66 -29.82 14.00
C ILE A 5 0.00 -29.23 15.24
N LYS A 6 0.72 -29.26 16.37
CA LYS A 6 0.30 -28.57 17.59
C LYS A 6 0.80 -27.13 17.52
N LEU A 7 -0.11 -26.18 17.36
CA LEU A 7 0.23 -24.79 17.07
C LEU A 7 -0.05 -23.89 18.28
N PRO A 8 0.95 -23.15 18.79
CA PRO A 8 0.71 -22.16 19.85
C PRO A 8 -0.18 -21.03 19.36
N ILE A 9 -1.24 -20.74 20.12
CA ILE A 9 -2.23 -19.70 19.76
C ILE A 9 -1.58 -18.31 19.79
N ALA A 10 -0.63 -18.08 20.70
CA ALA A 10 0.16 -16.85 20.77
C ALA A 10 0.93 -16.58 19.46
N LEU A 11 1.58 -17.61 18.91
CA LEU A 11 2.33 -17.47 17.66
C LEU A 11 1.39 -17.28 16.47
N LEU A 12 0.23 -17.96 16.47
CA LEU A 12 -0.80 -17.77 15.45
C LEU A 12 -1.34 -16.33 15.45
N LYS A 13 -1.59 -15.76 16.64
CA LYS A 13 -1.97 -14.34 16.81
C LYS A 13 -0.87 -13.40 16.32
N ALA A 14 0.40 -13.67 16.65
CA ALA A 14 1.49 -12.84 16.18
C ALA A 14 1.64 -12.87 14.65
N ALA A 15 1.55 -14.05 14.03
CA ALA A 15 1.66 -14.20 12.58
C ALA A 15 0.48 -13.56 11.83
N VAL A 16 -0.76 -13.69 12.33
CA VAL A 16 -1.95 -13.10 11.69
C VAL A 16 -1.90 -11.58 11.69
N LEU A 17 -1.34 -10.95 12.74
CA LEU A 17 -1.16 -9.50 12.81
C LEU A 17 -0.21 -8.98 11.71
N CYS A 18 0.73 -9.82 11.26
CA CYS A 18 1.70 -9.44 10.24
C CYS A 18 1.25 -9.75 8.81
N ALA A 19 0.28 -10.65 8.59
CA ALA A 19 -0.21 -11.01 7.26
C ALA A 19 -0.99 -9.86 6.59
N SER A 20 -1.00 -9.81 5.26
CA SER A 20 -1.76 -8.79 4.50
C SER A 20 -3.28 -9.03 4.57
N ASP A 21 -4.07 -7.96 4.49
CA ASP A 21 -5.54 -8.04 4.39
C ASP A 21 -6.03 -8.13 2.94
N ASP A 22 -5.33 -7.48 2.02
CA ASP A 22 -5.63 -7.43 0.57
C ASP A 22 -4.34 -7.05 -0.16
N ASP A 23 -3.69 -8.03 -0.79
CA ASP A 23 -2.49 -7.79 -1.61
C ASP A 23 -2.66 -8.48 -2.97
N PHE A 24 -3.33 -7.79 -3.89
CA PHE A 24 -3.52 -8.24 -5.27
C PHE A 24 -2.21 -8.60 -6.00
N ILE A 25 -1.11 -7.94 -5.65
CA ILE A 25 0.19 -8.17 -6.30
C ILE A 25 0.88 -9.41 -5.72
N ARG A 26 0.73 -9.62 -4.40
CA ARG A 26 1.34 -10.73 -3.66
C ARG A 26 0.29 -11.45 -2.80
N PRO A 27 -0.68 -12.12 -3.42
CA PRO A 27 -1.80 -12.74 -2.70
C PRO A 27 -1.37 -13.88 -1.75
N MET A 28 -0.15 -14.44 -1.89
CA MET A 28 0.40 -15.34 -0.87
C MET A 28 0.49 -14.67 0.51
N LEU A 29 0.68 -13.36 0.58
CA LEU A 29 0.85 -12.62 1.83
C LEU A 29 -0.45 -12.49 2.64
N GLU A 30 -1.60 -12.82 2.04
CA GLU A 30 -2.88 -12.99 2.73
C GLU A 30 -2.96 -14.33 3.50
N ASN A 31 -1.86 -15.07 3.59
CA ASN A 31 -1.78 -16.34 4.29
C ASN A 31 -0.74 -16.29 5.41
N ILE A 32 -1.02 -17.07 6.46
CA ILE A 32 -0.04 -17.49 7.46
C ILE A 32 0.62 -18.76 6.92
N ALA A 33 1.95 -18.79 6.88
CA ALA A 33 2.70 -19.95 6.42
C ALA A 33 3.22 -20.77 7.60
N ILE A 34 3.20 -22.09 7.45
CA ILE A 34 4.14 -22.99 8.10
C ILE A 34 5.13 -23.38 7.04
N ASP A 35 6.37 -22.96 7.21
CA ASP A 35 7.43 -23.15 6.24
C ASP A 35 8.76 -23.29 6.96
N ASN A 36 9.59 -24.26 6.53
CA ASN A 36 10.91 -24.50 7.10
C ASN A 36 10.89 -24.76 8.63
N GLY A 37 9.81 -25.36 9.14
CA GLY A 37 9.61 -25.63 10.57
C GLY A 37 9.24 -24.39 11.40
N CYS A 38 8.96 -23.25 10.76
CA CYS A 38 8.55 -22.01 11.39
C CYS A 38 7.11 -21.66 11.05
N ILE A 39 6.43 -20.95 11.94
CA ILE A 39 5.24 -20.17 11.59
C ILE A 39 5.68 -18.78 11.15
N VAL A 40 5.13 -18.28 10.04
CA VAL A 40 5.54 -17.05 9.38
C VAL A 40 4.31 -16.23 8.98
N GLY A 41 4.38 -14.91 9.15
CA GLY A 41 3.39 -13.97 8.64
C GLY A 41 4.05 -12.66 8.21
N THR A 42 3.63 -12.11 7.07
CA THR A 42 4.17 -10.84 6.56
C THR A 42 3.23 -10.17 5.56
N ASN A 43 3.31 -8.84 5.47
CA ASN A 43 2.66 -8.00 4.47
C ASN A 43 3.69 -7.28 3.56
N GLY A 44 4.96 -7.67 3.67
CA GLY A 44 6.09 -7.07 2.96
C GLY A 44 6.75 -5.88 3.66
N CYS A 45 6.11 -5.28 4.68
CA CYS A 45 6.67 -4.19 5.48
C CYS A 45 6.98 -4.61 6.92
N ILE A 46 6.24 -5.59 7.44
CA ILE A 46 6.53 -6.28 8.70
C ILE A 46 6.60 -7.78 8.44
N LEU A 47 7.54 -8.45 9.06
CA LEU A 47 7.70 -9.91 9.05
C LEU A 47 7.73 -10.39 10.49
N PHE A 48 6.99 -11.45 10.80
CA PHE A 48 7.12 -12.21 12.03
C PHE A 48 7.40 -13.67 11.69
N TYR A 49 8.31 -14.30 12.44
CA TYR A 49 8.42 -15.74 12.46
C TYR A 49 8.83 -16.28 13.83
N SER A 50 8.54 -17.56 14.07
CA SER A 50 9.04 -18.30 15.23
C SER A 50 9.11 -19.78 14.91
N GLN A 51 10.08 -20.48 15.48
CA GLN A 51 10.24 -21.92 15.31
C GLN A 51 9.09 -22.68 16.00
N LEU A 52 8.54 -23.69 15.31
CA LEU A 52 7.58 -24.61 15.89
C LEU A 52 8.27 -25.88 16.40
N GLU A 53 7.84 -26.36 17.55
CA GLU A 53 8.35 -27.61 18.11
C GLU A 53 7.85 -28.82 17.30
N ASN A 54 8.78 -29.71 16.91
CA ASN A 54 8.50 -30.99 16.26
C ASN A 54 7.76 -30.88 14.90
N VAL A 55 7.98 -29.80 14.16
CA VAL A 55 7.50 -29.66 12.78
C VAL A 55 8.65 -29.93 11.82
N ASP A 56 8.42 -30.84 10.87
CA ASP A 56 9.38 -31.17 9.82
C ASP A 56 9.64 -29.94 8.92
N PRO A 57 10.90 -29.54 8.69
CA PRO A 57 11.24 -28.42 7.81
C PRO A 57 10.72 -28.55 6.37
N ASP A 58 10.48 -29.76 5.88
CA ASP A 58 9.98 -30.00 4.52
C ASP A 58 8.46 -29.80 4.39
N ILE A 59 7.75 -29.55 5.51
CA ILE A 59 6.32 -29.27 5.49
C ILE A 59 6.07 -27.79 5.13
N GLU A 60 5.35 -27.59 4.03
CA GLU A 60 4.87 -26.28 3.59
C GLU A 60 3.34 -26.24 3.63
N ILE A 61 2.78 -25.33 4.44
CA ILE A 61 1.33 -25.12 4.58
C ILE A 61 1.04 -23.63 4.53
N GLN A 62 0.03 -23.22 3.77
CA GLN A 62 -0.49 -21.85 3.78
C GLN A 62 -1.93 -21.88 4.29
N ILE A 63 -2.21 -21.08 5.31
CA ILE A 63 -3.51 -20.96 5.96
C ILE A 63 -4.03 -19.54 5.67
N PRO A 64 -5.18 -19.39 4.99
CA PRO A 64 -5.69 -18.05 4.68
C PRO A 64 -6.00 -17.26 5.95
N LYS A 65 -5.59 -15.99 5.97
CA LYS A 65 -5.70 -15.09 7.13
C LYS A 65 -7.12 -15.00 7.66
N ILE A 66 -8.10 -14.90 6.76
CA ILE A 66 -9.52 -14.77 7.13
C ILE A 66 -10.03 -15.96 7.96
N HIS A 67 -9.57 -17.18 7.67
CA HIS A 67 -9.92 -18.37 8.44
C HIS A 67 -9.21 -18.36 9.81
N VAL A 68 -7.95 -17.94 9.86
CA VAL A 68 -7.24 -17.77 11.14
C VAL A 68 -7.95 -16.73 12.02
N GLN A 69 -8.35 -15.59 11.46
CA GLN A 69 -9.10 -14.55 12.20
C GLN A 69 -10.43 -15.10 12.72
N SER A 70 -11.22 -15.75 11.87
CA SER A 70 -12.49 -16.36 12.29
C SER A 70 -12.29 -17.40 13.40
N PHE A 71 -11.24 -18.22 13.31
CA PHE A 71 -10.89 -19.16 14.37
C PHE A 71 -10.54 -18.45 15.68
N LEU A 72 -9.70 -17.42 15.64
CA LEU A 72 -9.27 -16.65 16.81
C LEU A 72 -10.44 -15.94 17.50
N GLU A 73 -11.39 -15.39 16.74
CA GLU A 73 -12.63 -14.79 17.25
C GLU A 73 -13.48 -15.83 18.01
N LYS A 74 -13.64 -17.03 17.44
CA LYS A 74 -14.41 -18.12 18.08
C LYS A 74 -13.83 -18.54 19.44
N ILE A 75 -12.51 -18.43 19.60
CA ILE A 75 -11.82 -18.84 20.83
C ILE A 75 -11.48 -17.66 21.76
N GLU A 76 -11.78 -16.42 21.39
CA GLU A 76 -11.35 -15.22 22.12
C GLU A 76 -11.82 -15.21 23.57
N SER A 77 -13.04 -15.71 23.81
CA SER A 77 -13.63 -15.83 25.16
C SER A 77 -12.92 -16.86 26.05
N TYR A 78 -12.02 -17.68 25.51
CA TYR A 78 -11.36 -18.78 26.21
C TYR A 78 -9.87 -18.50 26.39
N THR A 79 -9.53 -17.73 27.43
CA THR A 79 -8.15 -17.33 27.76
C THR A 79 -7.26 -18.47 28.26
N SER A 80 -7.83 -19.66 28.54
CA SER A 80 -7.10 -20.82 29.08
C SER A 80 -6.40 -21.66 28.00
N PHE A 81 -6.80 -21.54 26.74
CA PHE A 81 -6.20 -22.33 25.67
C PHE A 81 -4.85 -21.73 25.26
N LYS A 82 -3.80 -22.54 25.34
CA LYS A 82 -2.45 -22.18 24.87
C LYS A 82 -2.15 -22.67 23.46
N PHE A 83 -2.72 -23.79 23.07
CA PHE A 83 -2.43 -24.47 21.82
C PHE A 83 -3.72 -24.85 21.10
N CYS A 84 -3.68 -24.81 19.77
CA CYS A 84 -4.66 -25.41 18.89
C CYS A 84 -4.02 -26.54 18.08
N LYS A 85 -4.86 -27.38 17.47
CA LYS A 85 -4.45 -28.40 16.54
C LYS A 85 -4.71 -27.89 15.13
N LEU A 86 -3.67 -27.84 14.32
CA LEU A 86 -3.76 -27.67 12.88
C LEU A 86 -3.72 -29.06 12.23
N VAL A 87 -4.65 -29.31 11.34
CA VAL A 87 -4.66 -30.50 10.49
C VAL A 87 -4.72 -30.05 9.04
N PHE A 88 -3.87 -30.61 8.19
CA PHE A 88 -3.83 -30.26 6.78
C PHE A 88 -3.58 -31.49 5.93
N ASP A 89 -4.35 -31.66 4.86
CA ASP A 89 -4.14 -32.69 3.86
C ASP A 89 -3.58 -32.08 2.58
N THR A 90 -2.34 -32.44 2.26
CA THR A 90 -1.63 -31.95 1.08
C THR A 90 -2.26 -32.40 -0.23
N GLU A 91 -3.01 -33.51 -0.26
CA GLU A 91 -3.64 -34.01 -1.49
C GLU A 91 -4.87 -33.20 -1.87
N SER A 92 -5.74 -32.89 -0.89
CA SER A 92 -6.95 -32.09 -1.11
C SER A 92 -6.71 -30.59 -0.98
N SER A 93 -5.56 -30.18 -0.43
CA SER A 93 -5.26 -28.80 -0.02
C SER A 93 -6.30 -28.24 0.97
N GLU A 94 -6.88 -29.11 1.80
CA GLU A 94 -7.88 -28.77 2.80
C GLU A 94 -7.30 -28.98 4.19
N GLY A 95 -7.68 -28.11 5.12
CA GLY A 95 -7.26 -28.20 6.50
C GLY A 95 -8.26 -27.61 7.46
N TYR A 96 -7.95 -27.72 8.74
CA TYR A 96 -8.72 -27.09 9.79
C TYR A 96 -7.89 -26.78 11.01
N LEU A 97 -8.34 -25.77 11.76
CA LEU A 97 -7.88 -25.43 13.09
C LEU A 97 -8.94 -25.86 14.10
N GLU A 98 -8.53 -26.53 15.17
CA GLU A 98 -9.44 -26.90 16.25
C GLU A 98 -8.81 -26.80 17.65
N ILE A 99 -9.66 -26.62 18.65
CA ILE A 99 -9.34 -26.97 20.04
C ILE A 99 -10.04 -28.29 20.35
N PRO A 100 -9.29 -29.40 20.52
CA PRO A 100 -9.90 -30.71 20.77
C PRO A 100 -10.83 -30.66 21.99
N ASN A 101 -12.05 -31.19 21.83
CA ASN A 101 -13.10 -31.26 22.85
C ASN A 101 -13.69 -29.91 23.31
N ALA A 102 -13.43 -28.80 22.62
CA ALA A 102 -14.09 -27.53 22.89
C ALA A 102 -15.23 -27.28 21.88
N HIS A 103 -16.42 -26.94 22.37
CA HIS A 103 -17.55 -26.58 21.51
C HIS A 103 -17.26 -25.27 20.76
N CYS A 104 -17.58 -25.25 19.46
CA CYS A 104 -17.46 -24.09 18.55
C CYS A 104 -16.02 -23.60 18.27
N ALA A 105 -14.98 -24.29 18.75
CA ALA A 105 -13.59 -23.97 18.48
C ALA A 105 -13.04 -24.76 17.29
N TYR A 106 -13.69 -24.62 16.13
CA TYR A 106 -13.34 -25.29 14.87
C TYR A 106 -13.47 -24.32 13.70
N GLU A 107 -12.47 -24.32 12.81
CA GLU A 107 -12.50 -23.61 11.55
C GLU A 107 -11.87 -24.46 10.45
N GLY A 108 -12.66 -24.80 9.42
CA GLY A 108 -12.16 -25.47 8.22
C GLY A 108 -11.78 -24.46 7.15
N PHE A 109 -10.72 -24.76 6.40
CA PHE A 109 -10.24 -23.91 5.32
C PHE A 109 -9.77 -24.75 4.14
N LYS A 110 -9.72 -24.11 2.97
CA LYS A 110 -9.14 -24.68 1.76
C LYS A 110 -8.09 -23.73 1.21
N ASN A 111 -6.89 -24.24 0.99
CA ASN A 111 -5.84 -23.48 0.34
C ASN A 111 -6.03 -23.58 -1.18
N TYR A 112 -6.46 -22.47 -1.80
CA TYR A 112 -6.57 -22.35 -3.25
C TYR A 112 -5.28 -21.85 -3.90
N PHE A 113 -4.31 -21.42 -3.10
CA PHE A 113 -3.08 -20.82 -3.57
C PHE A 113 -2.06 -21.91 -3.92
N LYS A 114 -1.66 -21.95 -5.19
CA LYS A 114 -0.74 -22.97 -5.73
C LYS A 114 0.72 -22.54 -5.77
N TYR A 115 1.00 -21.25 -5.57
CA TYR A 115 2.38 -20.78 -5.55
C TYR A 115 2.96 -20.95 -4.15
N ALA A 116 4.27 -21.21 -4.10
CA ALA A 116 5.02 -21.25 -2.86
C ALA A 116 4.88 -19.91 -2.12
N TYR A 117 5.02 -19.97 -0.80
CA TYR A 117 5.13 -18.76 0.01
C TYR A 117 6.42 -18.02 -0.36
N MET A 118 6.51 -16.73 -0.02
CA MET A 118 7.74 -15.99 -0.29
C MET A 118 8.93 -16.62 0.46
N ASP A 119 10.11 -16.61 -0.15
CA ASP A 119 11.35 -17.07 0.48
C ASP A 119 11.79 -16.06 1.56
N TRP A 120 11.14 -16.15 2.71
CA TRP A 120 11.27 -15.21 3.82
C TRP A 120 12.66 -15.27 4.47
N LYS A 121 13.37 -16.40 4.36
CA LYS A 121 14.73 -16.51 4.87
C LYS A 121 15.71 -15.59 4.13
N LYS A 122 15.48 -15.34 2.84
CA LYS A 122 16.31 -14.41 2.04
C LYS A 122 16.16 -12.95 2.46
N VAL A 123 15.07 -12.58 3.15
CA VAL A 123 14.85 -11.20 3.60
C VAL A 123 15.30 -10.97 5.04
N ILE A 124 15.81 -11.99 5.73
CA ILE A 124 16.40 -11.85 7.06
C ILE A 124 17.73 -11.09 6.91
N PRO A 125 17.87 -9.89 7.49
CA PRO A 125 19.11 -9.13 7.41
C PRO A 125 20.20 -9.78 8.27
N GLU A 126 21.45 -9.61 7.84
CA GLU A 126 22.58 -9.81 8.74
C GLU A 126 22.66 -8.62 9.71
N PHE A 127 22.92 -8.92 10.99
CA PHE A 127 23.13 -7.89 11.99
C PHE A 127 24.35 -7.05 11.61
N LYS A 128 24.16 -5.72 11.55
CA LYS A 128 25.23 -4.75 11.39
C LYS A 128 25.06 -3.63 12.41
N GLU A 129 26.13 -3.33 13.14
CA GLU A 129 26.11 -2.22 14.08
C GLU A 129 26.05 -0.89 13.30
N CYS A 130 25.11 -0.02 13.68
CA CYS A 130 24.90 1.26 13.01
C CYS A 130 24.88 2.39 14.03
N SER A 131 25.67 3.44 13.76
CA SER A 131 25.63 4.69 14.49
C SER A 131 24.81 5.71 13.71
N PHE A 132 23.75 6.23 14.31
CA PHE A 132 22.91 7.24 13.69
C PHE A 132 23.28 8.63 14.21
N SER A 133 23.36 9.61 13.32
CA SER A 133 23.24 11.02 13.70
C SER A 133 21.75 11.41 13.80
N ASN A 134 21.40 12.48 14.53
CA ASN A 134 19.99 12.85 14.77
C ASN A 134 19.15 13.04 13.49
N LEU A 135 19.77 13.37 12.35
CA LEU A 135 19.10 13.55 11.06
C LEU A 135 18.99 12.26 10.23
N GLU A 136 19.62 11.17 10.67
CA GLU A 136 19.69 9.88 9.98
C GLU A 136 18.98 8.77 10.77
N MET A 137 18.15 9.13 11.75
CA MET A 137 17.40 8.13 12.51
C MET A 137 16.25 7.57 11.65
N PRO A 138 16.15 6.24 11.46
CA PRO A 138 15.04 5.66 10.73
C PRO A 138 13.72 5.96 11.43
N VAL A 139 12.72 6.33 10.64
CA VAL A 139 11.35 6.55 11.11
C VAL A 139 10.54 5.30 10.79
N PHE A 140 9.66 4.87 11.68
CA PHE A 140 8.83 3.68 11.47
C PHE A 140 7.36 4.06 11.49
N ASN A 141 6.54 3.32 10.73
CA ASN A 141 5.11 3.54 10.71
C ASN A 141 4.53 3.28 12.12
N PRO A 142 3.82 4.26 12.73
CA PRO A 142 3.25 4.11 14.06
C PRO A 142 2.33 2.89 14.21
N ASN A 143 1.59 2.52 13.16
CA ASN A 143 0.71 1.36 13.17
C ASN A 143 1.52 0.06 13.31
N TYR A 144 2.65 -0.06 12.63
CA TYR A 144 3.53 -1.23 12.78
C TYR A 144 4.21 -1.26 14.14
N LEU A 145 4.56 -0.11 14.72
CA LEU A 145 5.02 -0.05 16.11
C LEU A 145 3.94 -0.54 17.09
N GLN A 146 2.67 -0.19 16.85
CA GLN A 146 1.55 -0.71 17.61
C GLN A 146 1.41 -2.23 17.45
N LEU A 147 1.50 -2.76 16.23
CA LEU A 147 1.48 -4.22 16.00
C LEU A 147 2.59 -4.95 16.77
N ILE A 148 3.80 -4.39 16.85
CA ILE A 148 4.88 -4.98 17.65
C ILE A 148 4.50 -5.05 19.14
N ASN A 149 3.82 -4.03 19.68
CA ASN A 149 3.30 -4.09 21.05
C ASN A 149 2.25 -5.20 21.20
N GLU A 150 1.34 -5.35 20.24
CA GLU A 150 0.30 -6.39 20.24
C GLU A 150 0.89 -7.80 20.10
N ILE A 151 1.94 -7.96 19.29
CA ILE A 151 2.73 -9.19 19.18
C ILE A 151 3.38 -9.50 20.53
N SER A 152 4.09 -8.55 21.13
CA SER A 152 4.74 -8.73 22.45
C SER A 152 3.73 -9.20 23.51
N ASN A 153 2.56 -8.56 23.56
CA ASN A 153 1.49 -8.95 24.48
C ASN A 153 0.95 -10.36 24.20
N SER A 154 0.86 -10.75 22.92
CA SER A 154 0.44 -12.09 22.51
C SER A 154 1.46 -13.15 22.92
N LEU A 155 2.75 -12.84 22.85
CA LEU A 155 3.86 -13.74 23.20
C LEU A 155 4.05 -13.94 24.70
N GLY A 156 3.44 -13.09 25.55
CA GLY A 156 3.33 -13.29 26.99
C GLY A 156 3.21 -11.99 27.79
N ASN A 157 2.61 -12.09 28.99
CA ASN A 157 2.29 -10.92 29.83
C ASN A 157 3.51 -10.10 30.31
N ILE A 158 4.68 -10.73 30.42
CA ILE A 158 5.94 -10.07 30.82
C ILE A 158 6.92 -9.94 29.64
N CYS A 159 6.48 -10.32 28.45
CA CYS A 159 7.27 -10.21 27.25
C CYS A 159 7.45 -8.72 26.91
N TYR A 160 8.68 -8.36 26.59
CA TYR A 160 9.01 -7.05 26.05
C TYR A 160 9.92 -7.23 24.85
N TYR A 161 10.00 -6.21 24.01
CA TYR A 161 10.85 -6.24 22.83
C TYR A 161 11.93 -5.17 22.88
N LYS A 162 13.02 -5.42 22.17
CA LYS A 162 14.00 -4.40 21.80
C LYS A 162 14.02 -4.29 20.29
N MET A 163 13.88 -3.08 19.79
CA MET A 163 14.05 -2.79 18.39
C MET A 163 15.45 -2.26 18.14
N THR A 164 16.16 -2.86 17.18
CA THR A 164 17.50 -2.47 16.77
C THR A 164 17.48 -2.09 15.28
N PRO A 165 17.44 -0.78 14.97
CA PRO A 165 17.47 -0.33 13.59
C PRO A 165 18.83 -0.62 12.93
N LEU A 166 18.80 -1.12 11.69
CA LEU A 166 20.01 -1.43 10.94
C LEU A 166 20.39 -0.36 9.91
N GLY A 167 19.55 0.66 9.70
CA GLY A 167 19.80 1.69 8.70
C GLY A 167 18.55 2.51 8.41
N ILE A 168 18.69 3.60 7.65
CA ILE A 168 17.55 4.41 7.16
C ILE A 168 16.71 3.71 6.08
N LYS A 169 17.25 2.67 5.45
CA LYS A 169 16.61 1.89 4.37
C LYS A 169 16.60 0.39 4.66
N ASP A 170 17.21 -0.02 5.77
CA ASP A 170 17.31 -1.40 6.18
C ASP A 170 16.30 -1.65 7.30
N CYS A 171 15.68 -2.82 7.33
CA CYS A 171 14.73 -3.15 8.40
C CYS A 171 15.37 -3.06 9.78
N ALA A 172 14.57 -2.73 10.79
CA ALA A 172 14.94 -2.95 12.17
C ALA A 172 14.66 -4.40 12.57
N ILE A 173 15.59 -4.96 13.35
CA ILE A 173 15.40 -6.25 14.03
C ILE A 173 14.60 -5.98 15.30
N VAL A 174 13.59 -6.81 15.57
CA VAL A 174 12.81 -6.81 16.80
C VAL A 174 13.03 -8.12 17.52
N ASP A 175 13.76 -8.05 18.63
CA ASP A 175 14.04 -9.19 19.50
C ASP A 175 13.05 -9.20 20.67
N PHE A 176 12.34 -10.32 20.84
CA PHE A 176 11.43 -10.51 21.96
C PHE A 176 12.12 -11.22 23.12
N TYR A 177 11.95 -10.68 24.32
CA TYR A 177 12.51 -11.22 25.56
C TYR A 177 11.40 -11.68 26.50
N ARG A 178 11.74 -12.60 27.42
CA ARG A 178 10.82 -13.12 28.44
C ARG A 178 9.57 -13.82 27.85
N THR A 179 9.71 -14.40 26.68
CA THR A 179 8.71 -15.29 26.07
C THR A 179 9.13 -16.76 26.20
N GLU A 180 8.15 -17.68 26.18
CA GLU A 180 8.39 -19.13 26.18
C GLU A 180 8.66 -19.68 24.77
N TYR A 181 8.51 -18.86 23.73
CA TYR A 181 8.68 -19.26 22.33
C TYR A 181 10.11 -19.03 21.85
N ILE A 182 10.70 -20.08 21.29
CA ILE A 182 12.07 -20.09 20.77
C ILE A 182 12.12 -19.29 19.47
N ASP A 183 13.18 -18.48 19.31
CA ASP A 183 13.49 -17.73 18.10
C ASP A 183 12.29 -16.95 17.55
N ALA A 184 11.51 -16.34 18.45
CA ALA A 184 10.48 -15.38 18.07
C ALA A 184 11.16 -14.09 17.62
N HIS A 185 11.08 -13.80 16.33
CA HIS A 185 11.68 -12.61 15.72
C HIS A 185 10.65 -11.85 14.91
N ALA A 186 10.78 -10.53 14.89
CA ALA A 186 10.11 -9.70 13.92
C ALA A 186 11.08 -8.73 13.25
N TYR A 187 10.72 -8.28 12.05
CA TYR A 187 11.45 -7.30 11.28
C TYR A 187 10.46 -6.27 10.78
N ILE A 188 10.83 -5.00 10.90
CA ILE A 188 10.00 -3.88 10.46
C ILE A 188 10.82 -2.99 9.53
N MET A 189 10.28 -2.73 8.34
CA MET A 189 10.88 -1.79 7.41
C MET A 189 10.72 -0.36 7.95
N PRO A 190 11.79 0.45 7.96
CA PRO A 190 11.63 1.87 8.19
C PRO A 190 10.82 2.48 7.05
N MET A 191 10.07 3.52 7.37
CA MET A 191 9.63 4.48 6.38
C MET A 191 10.90 5.10 5.82
N ILE A 192 11.18 4.81 4.55
CA ILE A 192 12.32 5.40 3.87
C ILE A 192 12.02 6.90 3.83
N PRO A 193 12.92 7.79 4.26
CA PRO A 193 12.74 9.22 4.03
C PRO A 193 12.66 9.45 2.51
N GLY A 194 11.45 9.71 2.01
CA GLY A 194 11.10 9.71 0.58
C GLY A 194 10.26 8.52 0.07
N SER A 195 9.88 7.55 0.91
CA SER A 195 8.78 6.60 0.65
C SER A 195 7.46 7.04 1.28
N ASP A 196 7.48 8.10 2.09
CA ASP A 196 6.28 8.78 2.61
C ASP A 196 5.87 10.00 1.78
N GLU A 197 6.57 10.29 0.68
CA GLU A 197 5.92 11.01 -0.41
C GLU A 197 5.37 9.93 -1.31
N THR A 198 4.16 9.45 -1.02
CA THR A 198 3.33 8.86 -2.06
C THR A 198 3.39 9.81 -3.24
N LEU A 199 4.13 9.44 -4.29
CA LEU A 199 4.32 10.29 -5.44
C LEU A 199 3.08 10.11 -6.31
N TYR A 200 2.39 11.21 -6.58
CA TYR A 200 1.17 11.16 -7.36
C TYR A 200 1.46 11.46 -8.81
N CYS A 201 0.61 10.92 -9.68
CA CYS A 201 0.62 11.21 -11.08
C CYS A 201 -0.83 11.26 -11.60
N VAL A 202 -0.98 11.72 -12.83
CA VAL A 202 -2.21 11.60 -13.60
C VAL A 202 -1.97 10.50 -14.63
N GLU A 203 -2.85 9.50 -14.63
CA GLU A 203 -2.89 8.45 -15.63
C GLU A 203 -3.84 8.84 -16.76
N MET A 204 -3.40 8.66 -18.00
CA MET A 204 -4.20 8.88 -19.20
C MET A 204 -4.14 7.64 -20.10
N GLY A 205 -5.30 7.16 -20.54
CA GLY A 205 -5.41 6.02 -21.45
C GLY A 205 -6.55 6.20 -22.44
N SER A 206 -6.53 5.42 -23.54
CA SER A 206 -7.60 5.44 -24.55
C SER A 206 -8.82 4.60 -24.17
N GLU A 207 -8.67 3.66 -23.23
CA GLU A 207 -9.70 2.71 -22.79
C GLU A 207 -9.52 2.37 -21.30
N ALA A 208 -10.57 1.82 -20.66
CA ALA A 208 -10.58 1.51 -19.22
C ALA A 208 -9.65 0.37 -18.78
N ASP A 209 -9.15 -0.45 -19.73
CA ASP A 209 -8.25 -1.58 -19.46
C ASP A 209 -6.99 -1.54 -20.36
N GLY A 210 -6.65 -0.35 -20.89
CA GLY A 210 -5.52 -0.16 -21.80
C GLY A 210 -4.20 0.20 -21.11
N ASP A 211 -3.16 0.43 -21.92
CA ASP A 211 -1.90 0.99 -21.42
C ASP A 211 -2.10 2.46 -21.00
N TYR A 212 -1.64 2.78 -19.80
CA TYR A 212 -1.77 4.12 -19.21
C TYR A 212 -0.43 4.86 -19.23
N GLU A 213 -0.44 6.08 -19.74
CA GLU A 213 0.68 6.99 -19.57
C GLU A 213 0.58 7.66 -18.20
N GLN A 214 1.63 7.52 -17.38
CA GLN A 214 1.76 8.22 -16.10
C GLN A 214 2.51 9.54 -16.28
N ILE A 215 1.89 10.63 -15.83
CA ILE A 215 2.50 11.96 -15.82
C ILE A 215 2.59 12.50 -14.38
N PRO A 216 3.79 12.75 -13.85
CA PRO A 216 4.00 13.18 -12.47
C PRO A 216 3.28 14.46 -12.05
N ALA A 217 2.81 14.46 -10.80
CA ALA A 217 2.21 15.59 -10.10
C ALA A 217 2.96 15.90 -8.80
N GLU A 218 3.06 17.18 -8.44
CA GLU A 218 3.80 17.63 -7.25
C GLU A 218 3.17 17.14 -5.93
N SER A 219 1.88 16.80 -5.93
CA SER A 219 1.15 16.26 -4.77
C SER A 219 -0.15 15.56 -5.19
N ALA A 220 -0.79 14.88 -4.23
CA ALA A 220 -2.12 14.30 -4.40
C ALA A 220 -3.13 15.37 -4.83
N ASP A 221 -3.26 16.45 -4.05
CA ASP A 221 -4.22 17.52 -4.31
C ASP A 221 -4.08 18.08 -5.72
N ILE A 222 -2.85 18.19 -6.22
CA ILE A 222 -2.56 18.68 -7.55
C ILE A 222 -2.94 17.65 -8.63
N ALA A 223 -2.72 16.36 -8.41
CA ALA A 223 -3.19 15.30 -9.31
C ALA A 223 -4.72 15.26 -9.40
N PHE A 224 -5.42 15.29 -8.26
CA PHE A 224 -6.88 15.31 -8.20
C PHE A 224 -7.47 16.58 -8.83
N ALA A 225 -6.91 17.75 -8.53
CA ALA A 225 -7.35 19.02 -9.12
C ALA A 225 -7.09 19.06 -10.63
N ALA A 226 -5.98 18.49 -11.11
CA ALA A 226 -5.65 18.45 -12.53
C ALA A 226 -6.62 17.53 -13.30
N VAL A 227 -6.93 16.35 -12.75
CA VAL A 227 -7.91 15.43 -13.32
C VAL A 227 -9.28 16.08 -13.37
N ASN A 228 -9.75 16.70 -12.29
CA ASN A 228 -11.03 17.39 -12.26
C ASN A 228 -11.08 18.54 -13.28
N ARG A 229 -10.02 19.35 -13.36
CA ARG A 229 -9.89 20.43 -14.37
C ARG A 229 -9.98 19.87 -15.79
N MET A 230 -9.28 18.77 -16.09
CA MET A 230 -9.33 18.13 -17.41
C MET A 230 -10.66 17.44 -17.68
N GLN A 231 -11.31 16.81 -16.70
CA GLN A 231 -12.63 16.19 -16.84
C GLN A 231 -13.74 17.22 -17.11
N ASN A 232 -13.67 18.40 -16.48
CA ASN A 232 -14.61 19.49 -16.76
C ASN A 232 -14.45 20.04 -18.18
N GLU A 233 -13.23 20.00 -18.74
CA GLU A 233 -12.98 20.30 -20.15
C GLU A 233 -13.47 19.20 -21.10
N LEU A 234 -13.24 17.94 -20.74
CA LEU A 234 -13.64 16.76 -21.52
C LEU A 234 -15.18 16.61 -21.58
N ASN A 235 -15.89 16.97 -20.50
CA ASN A 235 -17.35 16.92 -20.45
C ASN A 235 -18.06 18.04 -21.24
N TYR A 236 -17.32 18.99 -21.85
CA TYR A 236 -17.91 20.07 -22.67
C TYR A 236 -17.38 20.15 -24.11
N SER A 237 -16.60 19.18 -24.58
CA SER A 237 -16.17 19.14 -25.99
C SER A 237 -17.02 18.17 -26.80
N LEU A 238 -18.17 18.67 -27.28
CA LEU A 238 -18.78 18.15 -28.51
C LEU A 238 -17.87 18.46 -29.70
N GLY A 239 -16.82 17.66 -29.86
CA GLY A 239 -16.07 17.43 -31.09
C GLY A 239 -15.25 18.58 -31.68
N VAL A 240 -14.34 18.17 -32.57
CA VAL A 240 -13.61 18.98 -33.58
C VAL A 240 -12.46 19.83 -33.03
N ASP A 241 -11.40 19.17 -32.55
CA ASP A 241 -10.01 19.41 -33.00
C ASP A 241 -8.98 18.77 -32.04
N GLY A 242 -8.54 17.58 -32.42
CA GLY A 242 -7.13 17.17 -32.39
C GLY A 242 -6.35 17.00 -31.07
N TYR A 243 -6.83 17.41 -29.89
CA TYR A 243 -5.99 17.31 -28.68
C TYR A 243 -6.53 16.52 -27.49
N PHE A 244 -7.83 16.22 -27.42
CA PHE A 244 -8.36 15.26 -26.45
C PHE A 244 -9.62 14.62 -27.02
N GLN A 245 -9.61 13.30 -27.24
CA GLN A 245 -10.79 12.59 -27.76
C GLN A 245 -11.72 12.20 -26.61
N ASN A 246 -13.03 12.27 -26.89
CA ASN A 246 -14.07 11.80 -26.00
C ASN A 246 -13.85 10.29 -25.75
N GLY A 247 -13.53 9.90 -24.52
CA GLY A 247 -13.19 8.51 -24.16
C GLY A 247 -11.83 8.32 -23.48
N SER A 248 -11.00 9.35 -23.37
CA SER A 248 -9.74 9.23 -22.61
C SER A 248 -10.02 9.04 -21.11
N TRP A 249 -9.69 7.87 -20.58
CA TRP A 249 -9.71 7.61 -19.15
C TRP A 249 -8.61 8.43 -18.49
N ILE A 250 -9.00 9.43 -17.71
CA ILE A 250 -8.09 10.26 -16.92
C ILE A 250 -8.41 10.10 -15.43
N ARG A 251 -7.41 9.70 -14.64
CA ARG A 251 -7.56 9.48 -13.21
C ARG A 251 -6.31 9.88 -12.43
N PRO A 252 -6.45 10.27 -11.15
CA PRO A 252 -5.30 10.35 -10.26
C PRO A 252 -4.81 8.93 -9.96
N ALA A 253 -3.51 8.76 -9.90
CA ALA A 253 -2.89 7.47 -9.62
C ALA A 253 -1.58 7.64 -8.84
N LEU A 254 -1.08 6.51 -8.34
CA LEU A 254 0.23 6.43 -7.72
C LEU A 254 1.30 6.30 -8.81
N TRP A 255 2.39 7.05 -8.66
CA TRP A 255 3.54 6.95 -9.54
C TRP A 255 4.27 5.63 -9.32
N MET A 256 4.37 4.84 -10.39
CA MET A 256 5.00 3.51 -10.36
C MET A 256 6.49 3.54 -10.73
N GLY A 257 6.99 4.67 -11.23
CA GLY A 257 8.41 4.86 -11.57
C GLY A 257 9.28 5.29 -10.39
N SER A 258 10.55 5.63 -10.66
CA SER A 258 11.44 6.11 -9.60
C SER A 258 11.14 7.57 -9.18
N PRO A 259 11.41 7.98 -7.93
CA PRO A 259 11.33 9.39 -7.50
C PRO A 259 12.20 10.35 -8.33
N HIS A 260 13.34 9.85 -8.82
CA HIS A 260 14.21 10.62 -9.70
C HIS A 260 13.54 10.90 -11.05
N GLU A 261 12.83 9.91 -11.62
CA GLU A 261 12.06 10.12 -12.85
C GLU A 261 10.83 10.98 -12.62
N HIS A 262 10.17 10.82 -11.47
CA HIS A 262 9.03 11.66 -11.08
C HIS A 262 9.40 13.14 -11.05
N SER A 263 10.47 13.49 -10.34
CA SER A 263 10.97 14.87 -10.26
C SER A 263 11.47 15.39 -11.62
N LYS A 264 12.15 14.55 -12.41
CA LYS A 264 12.63 14.92 -13.75
C LYS A 264 11.50 15.16 -14.75
N LYS A 265 10.41 14.40 -14.65
CA LYS A 265 9.23 14.48 -15.52
C LYS A 265 8.07 15.27 -14.88
N MET A 266 8.34 16.02 -13.81
CA MET A 266 7.34 16.81 -13.08
C MET A 266 6.59 17.74 -14.04
N PHE A 267 5.26 17.60 -14.10
CA PHE A 267 4.43 18.37 -15.02
C PHE A 267 3.29 19.08 -14.30
N TYR A 268 2.46 18.34 -13.56
CA TYR A 268 1.35 18.93 -12.82
C TYR A 268 1.88 19.60 -11.55
N THR A 269 1.86 20.92 -11.57
CA THR A 269 2.34 21.78 -10.49
C THR A 269 1.32 22.89 -10.22
N LYS A 270 1.47 23.64 -9.12
CA LYS A 270 0.67 24.85 -8.90
C LYS A 270 0.75 25.84 -10.07
N GLU A 271 1.91 25.96 -10.71
CA GLU A 271 2.09 26.84 -11.87
C GLU A 271 1.38 26.34 -13.13
N TRP A 272 1.12 25.03 -13.24
CA TRP A 272 0.35 24.48 -14.36
C TRP A 272 -1.11 24.99 -14.37
N PHE A 273 -1.69 25.24 -13.20
CA PHE A 273 -3.05 25.82 -13.09
C PHE A 273 -3.14 27.25 -13.60
N LYS A 274 -2.02 27.97 -13.73
CA LYS A 274 -1.98 29.32 -14.28
C LYS A 274 -1.87 29.35 -15.81
N LYS A 275 -1.67 28.19 -16.44
CA LYS A 275 -1.57 28.06 -17.89
C LYS A 275 -2.96 27.76 -18.47
N PRO A 276 -3.40 28.48 -19.50
CA PRO A 276 -4.74 28.30 -20.05
C PRO A 276 -4.87 27.00 -20.85
N LEU A 277 -5.97 26.29 -20.64
CA LEU A 277 -6.33 25.09 -21.42
C LEU A 277 -7.05 25.43 -22.72
N LYS A 278 -7.85 26.52 -22.73
CA LYS A 278 -8.61 26.99 -23.89
C LYS A 278 -8.16 28.35 -24.39
N LYS A 279 -8.37 28.56 -25.68
CA LYS A 279 -8.09 29.82 -26.36
C LYS A 279 -9.38 30.42 -26.91
N PHE A 280 -9.51 31.74 -26.79
CA PHE A 280 -10.68 32.48 -27.26
C PHE A 280 -10.22 33.74 -28.01
N ASP A 281 -10.94 34.07 -29.08
CA ASP A 281 -10.80 35.30 -29.87
C ASP A 281 -11.92 36.31 -29.59
N ASN A 282 -12.88 35.96 -28.73
CA ASN A 282 -14.02 36.78 -28.35
C ASN A 282 -14.07 36.99 -26.81
N PRO A 283 -14.14 38.25 -26.32
CA PRO A 283 -14.22 38.53 -24.89
C PRO A 283 -15.47 37.95 -24.21
N VAL A 284 -16.60 37.87 -24.91
CA VAL A 284 -17.86 37.36 -24.31
C VAL A 284 -17.72 35.89 -23.95
N ASP A 285 -17.24 35.08 -24.89
CA ASP A 285 -17.09 33.63 -24.71
C ASP A 285 -15.98 33.31 -23.72
N ALA A 286 -14.87 34.06 -23.76
CA ALA A 286 -13.78 33.95 -22.81
C ALA A 286 -14.28 34.17 -21.36
N LYS A 287 -15.01 35.25 -21.12
CA LYS A 287 -15.57 35.57 -19.79
C LYS A 287 -16.61 34.57 -19.34
N ALA A 288 -17.52 34.15 -20.23
CA ALA A 288 -18.53 33.15 -19.91
C ALA A 288 -17.89 31.85 -19.45
N TYR A 289 -16.83 31.42 -20.12
CA TYR A 289 -16.04 30.25 -19.75
C TYR A 289 -15.34 30.43 -18.40
N MET A 290 -14.64 31.55 -18.19
CA MET A 290 -13.95 31.83 -16.91
C MET A 290 -14.93 31.85 -15.72
N ILE A 291 -16.13 32.41 -15.90
CA ILE A 291 -17.17 32.42 -14.86
C ILE A 291 -17.68 31.00 -14.58
N ALA A 292 -17.89 30.18 -15.62
CA ALA A 292 -18.43 28.84 -15.48
C ALA A 292 -17.44 27.85 -14.85
N THR A 293 -16.14 28.00 -15.14
CA THR A 293 -15.10 27.02 -14.76
C THR A 293 -14.16 27.51 -13.65
N ALA A 294 -14.17 28.81 -13.36
CA ALA A 294 -13.19 29.47 -12.51
C ALA A 294 -11.73 29.26 -12.99
N ASP A 295 -11.52 29.02 -14.29
CA ASP A 295 -10.22 28.76 -14.90
C ASP A 295 -9.69 29.96 -15.72
N CYS A 296 -8.40 29.94 -16.05
CA CYS A 296 -7.73 30.92 -16.90
C CYS A 296 -7.86 30.59 -18.40
N VAL A 297 -7.71 31.60 -19.25
CA VAL A 297 -7.93 31.51 -20.71
C VAL A 297 -6.84 32.20 -21.51
N LYS A 298 -6.55 31.68 -22.71
CA LYS A 298 -5.67 32.36 -23.66
C LYS A 298 -6.50 33.21 -24.60
N CYS A 299 -6.45 34.52 -24.43
CA CYS A 299 -7.04 35.46 -25.37
C CYS A 299 -6.08 35.65 -26.55
N TYR A 300 -6.59 35.70 -27.78
CA TYR A 300 -5.78 36.00 -28.95
C TYR A 300 -6.53 36.88 -29.95
N ASN A 301 -5.79 37.72 -30.66
CA ASN A 301 -6.27 38.57 -31.74
C ASN A 301 -5.16 38.77 -32.78
N SER A 302 -5.40 39.63 -33.79
CA SER A 302 -4.40 39.95 -34.82
C SER A 302 -3.11 40.57 -34.27
N ASN A 303 -3.14 41.14 -33.06
CA ASN A 303 -2.06 41.91 -32.46
C ASN A 303 -1.23 41.08 -31.47
N GLY A 304 -1.67 39.86 -31.12
CA GLY A 304 -0.93 38.97 -30.22
C GLY A 304 -1.83 38.04 -29.41
N SER A 305 -1.29 37.55 -28.29
CA SER A 305 -2.03 36.70 -27.36
C SER A 305 -1.69 37.04 -25.91
N LEU A 306 -2.66 36.91 -25.01
CA LEU A 306 -2.52 37.09 -23.57
C LEU A 306 -3.09 35.87 -22.83
N ASP A 307 -2.35 35.35 -21.86
CA ASP A 307 -2.87 34.35 -20.92
C ASP A 307 -3.53 35.13 -19.77
N ALA A 308 -4.86 35.23 -19.81
CA ALA A 308 -5.66 36.01 -18.86
C ALA A 308 -6.13 35.11 -17.69
N GLN A 309 -5.88 35.56 -16.46
CA GLN A 309 -6.29 34.94 -15.22
C GLN A 309 -7.50 35.64 -14.59
N THR A 310 -7.79 36.87 -15.01
CA THR A 310 -8.92 37.66 -14.50
C THR A 310 -9.80 38.22 -15.62
N LEU A 311 -11.08 38.52 -15.29
CA LEU A 311 -12.02 39.11 -16.25
C LEU A 311 -11.56 40.51 -16.71
N ASP A 312 -10.88 41.25 -15.83
CA ASP A 312 -10.34 42.58 -16.14
C ASP A 312 -9.19 42.51 -17.17
N GLU A 313 -8.36 41.46 -17.11
CA GLU A 313 -7.32 41.22 -18.11
C GLU A 313 -7.91 40.88 -19.49
N VAL A 314 -9.04 40.16 -19.52
CA VAL A 314 -9.79 39.90 -20.76
C VAL A 314 -10.31 41.22 -21.34
N ASP A 315 -10.93 42.07 -20.51
CA ASP A 315 -11.41 43.38 -20.95
C ASP A 315 -10.28 44.29 -21.42
N ALA A 316 -9.15 44.30 -20.72
CA ALA A 316 -8.00 45.10 -21.12
C ALA A 316 -7.45 44.63 -22.48
N PHE A 317 -7.35 43.32 -22.71
CA PHE A 317 -6.80 42.77 -23.95
C PHE A 317 -7.68 43.05 -25.18
N PHE A 318 -9.00 42.85 -25.06
CA PHE A 318 -9.95 43.09 -26.16
C PHE A 318 -10.44 44.54 -26.26
N GLY A 319 -10.27 45.32 -25.19
CA GLY A 319 -10.59 46.74 -25.11
C GLY A 319 -9.53 47.67 -25.70
N ILE A 320 -8.36 47.14 -26.11
CA ILE A 320 -7.41 47.87 -26.96
C ILE A 320 -8.11 48.08 -28.32
N LYS A 321 -8.71 49.25 -28.48
CA LYS A 321 -9.32 49.68 -29.74
C LYS A 321 -8.30 49.56 -30.88
N GLN A 322 -8.72 48.91 -31.97
CA GLN A 322 -8.11 49.06 -33.30
C GLN A 322 -8.09 50.53 -33.73
#